data_AF-A0A151ATD8-F1
#
_entry.id   AF-A0A151ATD8-F1
#
_cell.length_a   1.000
_cell.length_b   1.000
_cell.length_c   1.000
_cell.angle_alpha   90.00
_cell.angle_beta   90.00
_cell.angle_gamma   90.00
#
_symmetry.space_group_name_H-M   'P 1'
#
loop_
_entity.id
_entity.type
_entity.pdbx_description
1 polymer ?
#
loop_
_entity_poly.entity_id
_entity_poly.type
_entity_poly.pdbx_seq_one_letter_code
_entity_poly.pdbx_strand_id
1 'polypeptide(L)'
;MFDALEAYDRFNVPPVIKSSHTLIPVRAITEGLGATVNWDEATIAVTITKNGVTVVLILGSTEVTVNGAKMNLDVPALLISNRTFVPLRFLSAAPIPTTSSIPAA
;
A
#
# COMPACT_ATOMS: atom_id res chain seq x y z
N MET A 1 26.10 16.36 0.84
CA MET A 1 25.09 17.44 0.75
C MET A 1 23.94 16.85 -0.05
N PHE A 2 22.89 16.36 0.63
CA PHE A 2 21.68 15.88 -0.04
C PHE A 2 20.78 17.10 -0.24
N ASP A 3 20.44 17.40 -1.49
CA ASP A 3 19.66 18.58 -1.85
C ASP A 3 18.24 18.47 -1.29
N ALA A 4 17.84 19.42 -0.43
CA ALA A 4 16.52 19.46 0.19
C ALA A 4 15.37 19.59 -0.84
N LEU A 5 15.69 19.96 -2.09
CA LEU A 5 14.76 20.06 -3.20
C LEU A 5 14.36 18.70 -3.79
N GLU A 6 15.22 17.68 -3.76
CA GLU A 6 14.85 16.31 -4.16
C GLU A 6 13.95 15.62 -3.11
N ALA A 7 14.12 15.97 -1.84
CA ALA A 7 13.25 15.45 -0.77
C ALA A 7 11.80 15.95 -0.89
N TYR A 8 11.59 17.14 -1.48
CA TYR A 8 10.26 17.74 -1.65
C TYR A 8 9.42 17.02 -2.72
N ASP A 9 10.04 16.44 -3.76
CA ASP A 9 9.32 15.72 -4.83
C ASP A 9 8.88 14.30 -4.43
N ARG A 10 9.58 13.68 -3.46
CA ARG A 10 9.29 12.30 -3.05
C ARG A 10 7.88 12.13 -2.47
N PHE A 11 7.38 13.14 -1.75
CA PHE A 11 6.04 13.15 -1.15
C PHE A 11 4.99 13.93 -1.95
N ASN A 12 5.39 14.70 -2.97
CA ASN A 12 4.49 15.61 -3.68
C ASN A 12 3.77 14.94 -4.87
N VAL A 13 3.24 13.74 -4.67
CA VAL A 13 2.32 13.15 -5.64
C VAL A 13 0.93 13.15 -5.05
N PRO A 14 0.03 14.02 -5.56
CA PRO A 14 -1.30 14.13 -5.01
C PRO A 14 -2.08 12.82 -5.26
N PRO A 15 -3.02 12.49 -4.38
CA PRO A 15 -3.98 11.44 -4.68
C PRO A 15 -4.75 11.78 -5.96
N VAL A 16 -5.06 10.76 -6.74
CA VAL A 16 -5.76 10.89 -8.03
C VAL A 16 -7.10 10.19 -7.92
N ILE A 17 -8.17 10.86 -8.35
CA ILE A 17 -9.48 10.22 -8.46
C ILE A 17 -9.59 9.60 -9.86
N LYS A 18 -9.75 8.28 -9.95
CA LYS A 18 -9.95 7.57 -11.21
C LYS A 18 -11.11 6.60 -11.07
N SER A 19 -12.05 6.64 -12.01
CA SER A 19 -13.24 5.78 -12.01
C SER A 19 -14.02 5.83 -10.68
N SER A 20 -14.22 7.03 -10.11
CA SER A 20 -14.86 7.26 -8.80
C SER A 20 -14.11 6.69 -7.58
N HIS A 21 -12.88 6.22 -7.76
CA HIS A 21 -12.03 5.72 -6.68
C HIS A 21 -10.88 6.69 -6.42
N THR A 22 -10.65 6.99 -5.14
CA THR A 22 -9.47 7.78 -4.73
C THR A 22 -8.27 6.85 -4.65
N LEU A 23 -7.34 7.05 -5.58
CA LEU A 23 -6.08 6.34 -5.65
C LEU A 23 -5.00 7.17 -4.97
N ILE A 24 -4.24 6.56 -4.08
CA ILE A 24 -3.19 7.24 -3.32
C ILE A 24 -1.86 6.54 -3.58
N PRO A 25 -0.75 7.29 -3.76
CA PRO A 25 0.57 6.69 -3.87
C PRO A 25 0.93 5.93 -2.59
N VAL A 26 1.17 4.63 -2.74
CA VAL A 26 1.51 3.71 -1.65
C VAL A 26 2.69 4.23 -0.84
N ARG A 27 3.77 4.62 -1.54
CA ARG A 27 5.02 5.07 -0.91
C ARG A 27 4.81 6.28 0.00
N ALA A 28 4.02 7.27 -0.43
CA ALA A 28 3.77 8.48 0.36
C ALA A 28 3.07 8.17 1.69
N ILE A 29 2.07 7.29 1.66
CA ILE A 29 1.32 6.88 2.87
C ILE A 29 2.22 6.05 3.78
N THR A 30 2.91 5.07 3.22
CA THR A 30 3.69 4.10 3.98
C THR A 30 4.91 4.72 4.62
N GLU A 31 5.67 5.57 3.90
CA GLU A 31 6.78 6.35 4.46
C GLU A 31 6.28 7.33 5.54
N GLY A 32 5.18 8.05 5.31
CA GLY A 32 4.58 8.95 6.32
C GLY A 32 4.09 8.22 7.57
N LEU A 33 3.74 6.95 7.43
CA LEU A 33 3.37 6.05 8.50
C LEU A 33 4.57 5.35 9.17
N GLY A 34 5.81 5.57 8.71
CA GLY A 34 7.02 4.91 9.21
C GLY A 34 7.13 3.42 8.84
N ALA A 35 6.47 3.01 7.75
CA ALA A 35 6.57 1.66 7.19
C ALA A 35 7.78 1.54 6.25
N THR A 36 8.39 0.35 6.21
CA THR A 36 9.43 0.03 5.25
C THR A 36 8.80 -0.45 3.95
N VAL A 37 9.19 0.13 2.82
CA VAL A 37 8.71 -0.27 1.49
C VAL A 37 9.86 -0.87 0.70
N ASN A 38 9.71 -2.13 0.31
CA ASN A 38 10.60 -2.84 -0.59
C ASN A 38 9.93 -3.00 -1.96
N TRP A 39 10.66 -2.69 -3.01
CA TRP A 39 10.23 -2.91 -4.39
C TRP A 39 11.01 -4.07 -4.98
N ASP A 40 10.30 -5.04 -5.55
CA ASP A 40 10.88 -6.19 -6.23
C ASP A 40 10.64 -6.04 -7.75
N GLU A 41 11.71 -5.75 -8.50
CA GLU A 41 11.63 -5.54 -9.95
C GLU A 41 11.35 -6.83 -10.72
N ALA A 42 11.76 -7.98 -10.19
CA ALA A 42 11.58 -9.27 -10.85
C ALA A 42 10.11 -9.71 -10.87
N THR A 43 9.39 -9.45 -9.79
CA THR A 43 7.97 -9.80 -9.62
C THR A 43 7.04 -8.59 -9.77
N ILE A 44 7.59 -7.39 -9.94
CA ILE A 44 6.85 -6.13 -10.03
C ILE A 44 5.94 -5.96 -8.79
N ALA A 45 6.49 -6.31 -7.63
CA ALA A 45 5.78 -6.37 -6.36
C ALA A 45 6.29 -5.30 -5.37
N VAL A 46 5.35 -4.64 -4.69
CA VAL A 46 5.62 -3.78 -3.54
C VAL A 46 5.35 -4.57 -2.27
N THR A 47 6.38 -4.75 -1.44
CA THR A 47 6.23 -5.29 -0.09
C THR A 47 6.37 -4.17 0.93
N ILE A 48 5.37 -3.99 1.78
CA ILE A 48 5.31 -2.95 2.80
C ILE A 48 5.29 -3.64 4.15
N THR A 49 6.19 -3.28 5.06
CA THR A 49 6.23 -3.86 6.39
C THR A 49 6.15 -2.76 7.45
N LYS A 50 5.20 -2.88 8.38
CA LYS A 50 5.04 -1.94 9.51
C LYS A 50 4.55 -2.67 10.75
N ASN A 51 5.26 -2.58 11.88
CA ASN A 51 4.85 -3.14 13.17
C ASN A 51 4.32 -4.60 13.09
N GLY A 52 4.98 -5.46 12.31
CA GLY A 52 4.59 -6.85 12.10
C GLY A 52 3.47 -7.08 11.07
N VAL A 53 2.91 -6.03 10.48
CA VAL A 53 1.99 -6.13 9.34
C VAL A 53 2.79 -6.08 8.06
N THR A 54 2.71 -7.15 7.26
CA THR A 54 3.32 -7.24 5.94
C THR A 54 2.24 -7.18 4.87
N VAL A 55 2.35 -6.24 3.95
CA VAL A 55 1.45 -6.09 2.81
C VAL A 55 2.22 -6.32 1.53
N VAL A 56 1.77 -7.24 0.68
CA VAL A 56 2.37 -7.54 -0.62
C VAL A 56 1.38 -7.17 -1.71
N LEU A 57 1.73 -6.18 -2.52
CA LEU A 57 0.99 -5.76 -3.70
C LEU A 57 1.74 -6.12 -4.97
N ILE A 58 1.04 -6.62 -5.97
CA ILE A 58 1.62 -6.87 -7.29
C ILE A 58 0.99 -5.85 -8.25
N LEU A 59 1.82 -5.14 -9.04
CA LEU A 59 1.28 -4.16 -10.00
C LEU A 59 0.39 -4.85 -11.05
N GLY A 60 -0.70 -4.18 -11.41
CA GLY A 60 -1.68 -4.70 -12.35
C GLY A 60 -2.58 -5.79 -11.76
N SER A 61 -2.32 -6.25 -10.53
CA SER A 61 -3.16 -7.22 -9.84
C SER A 61 -4.22 -6.52 -8.99
N THR A 62 -5.41 -7.12 -8.92
CA THR A 62 -6.42 -6.82 -7.90
C THR A 62 -6.18 -7.60 -6.62
N GLU A 63 -5.32 -8.62 -6.64
CA GLU A 63 -4.99 -9.42 -5.46
C GLU A 63 -3.87 -8.75 -4.66
N VAL A 64 -4.13 -8.53 -3.39
CA VAL A 64 -3.18 -8.01 -2.41
C VAL A 64 -3.14 -8.94 -1.20
N THR A 65 -1.97 -9.18 -0.65
CA THR A 65 -1.82 -10.01 0.55
C THR A 65 -1.55 -9.11 1.75
N VAL A 66 -2.38 -9.16 2.79
CA VAL A 66 -2.22 -8.43 4.04
C VAL A 66 -2.02 -9.44 5.17
N ASN A 67 -0.84 -9.44 5.77
CA ASN A 67 -0.46 -10.34 6.87
C ASN A 67 -0.70 -11.83 6.53
N GLY A 68 -0.40 -12.21 5.27
CA GLY A 68 -0.66 -13.56 4.75
C GLY A 68 -2.09 -13.82 4.28
N ALA A 69 -3.05 -12.95 4.58
CA ALA A 69 -4.42 -13.06 4.09
C ALA A 69 -4.56 -12.38 2.71
N LYS A 70 -5.05 -13.12 1.72
CA LYS A 70 -5.36 -12.55 0.40
C LYS A 70 -6.63 -11.73 0.46
N MET A 71 -6.60 -10.56 -0.15
CA MET A 71 -7.70 -9.62 -0.27
C MET A 71 -7.80 -9.15 -1.72
N ASN A 72 -9.02 -8.96 -2.20
CA ASN A 72 -9.25 -8.40 -3.52
C ASN A 72 -9.53 -6.90 -3.42
N LEU A 73 -8.90 -6.12 -4.29
CA LEU A 73 -9.12 -4.70 -4.48
C LEU A 73 -10.28 -4.48 -5.47
N ASP A 74 -11.13 -3.49 -5.23
CA ASP A 74 -12.12 -3.03 -6.23
C ASP A 74 -11.44 -2.49 -7.51
N VAL A 75 -10.25 -1.89 -7.36
CA VAL A 75 -9.45 -1.35 -8.46
C VAL A 75 -8.02 -1.90 -8.33
N PRO A 76 -7.42 -2.45 -9.40
CA PRO A 76 -6.08 -3.00 -9.34
C PRO A 76 -5.05 -1.95 -8.95
N ALA A 77 -3.91 -2.39 -8.40
CA ALA A 77 -2.78 -1.50 -8.16
C ALA A 77 -2.28 -0.94 -9.50
N LEU A 78 -2.30 0.38 -9.65
CA LEU A 78 -1.93 1.05 -10.89
C LEU A 78 -0.53 1.65 -10.81
N LEU A 79 0.22 1.56 -11.90
CA LEU A 79 1.44 2.32 -12.08
C LEU A 79 1.11 3.61 -12.83
N ILE A 80 1.26 4.75 -12.17
CA ILE A 80 1.06 6.06 -12.80
C ILE A 80 2.30 6.89 -12.50
N SER A 81 2.93 7.45 -13.54
CA SER A 81 4.13 8.28 -13.39
C SER A 81 5.24 7.59 -12.54
N ASN A 82 5.49 6.31 -12.80
CA ASN A 82 6.47 5.49 -12.08
C ASN A 82 6.20 5.33 -10.57
N ARG A 83 4.94 5.47 -10.16
CA ARG A 83 4.52 5.32 -8.76
C ARG A 83 3.33 4.38 -8.66
N THR A 84 3.33 3.56 -7.62
CA THR A 84 2.26 2.61 -7.34
C THR A 84 1.11 3.31 -6.61
N PHE A 85 -0.07 3.24 -7.22
CA PHE A 85 -1.31 3.81 -6.71
C PHE A 85 -2.26 2.70 -6.28
N VAL A 86 -2.84 2.86 -5.09
CA VAL A 86 -3.83 1.92 -4.53
C VAL A 86 -5.09 2.66 -4.11
N PRO A 87 -6.27 2.02 -4.19
CA PRO A 87 -7.50 2.62 -3.70
C PRO A 87 -7.42 2.81 -2.17
N LEU A 88 -7.74 4.01 -1.67
CA LEU A 88 -7.74 4.32 -0.23
C LEU A 88 -8.55 3.32 0.60
N ARG A 89 -9.64 2.79 0.04
CA ARG A 89 -10.50 1.80 0.70
C ARG A 89 -9.72 0.57 1.18
N PHE A 90 -8.69 0.17 0.45
CA PHE A 90 -7.80 -0.92 0.84
C PHE A 90 -7.11 -0.66 2.19
N LEU A 91 -6.64 0.56 2.40
CA LEU A 91 -5.91 0.95 3.61
C LEU A 91 -6.80 0.96 4.85
N SER A 92 -8.10 1.20 4.68
CA SER A 92 -9.09 1.12 5.75
C SER A 92 -9.64 -0.29 5.97
N ALA A 93 -9.52 -1.18 4.98
CA ALA A 93 -10.13 -2.50 5.00
C ALA A 93 -9.16 -3.60 5.47
N ALA A 94 -8.03 -3.21 6.09
CA ALA A 94 -7.10 -4.15 6.70
C ALA A 94 -7.89 -5.15 7.57
N PRO A 95 -7.75 -6.46 7.34
CA PRO A 95 -8.37 -7.46 8.19
C PRO A 95 -7.91 -7.21 9.62
N ILE A 96 -8.84 -6.79 10.48
CA ILE A 96 -8.57 -6.75 11.91
C ILE A 96 -8.28 -8.21 12.29
N PRO A 97 -7.11 -8.55 12.85
CA PRO A 97 -6.92 -9.88 13.38
C PRO A 97 -8.01 -10.07 14.43
N THR A 98 -8.98 -10.91 14.14
CA THR A 98 -10.02 -11.28 15.09
C THR A 98 -9.36 -12.13 16.15
N THR A 99 -8.66 -11.50 17.11
CA THR A 99 -8.44 -12.07 18.42
C THR A 99 -9.79 -12.09 19.14
N SER A 100 -10.71 -12.89 18.61
CA SER A 100 -11.97 -13.25 19.24
C SER A 100 -11.93 -14.75 19.55
N SER A 101 -10.80 -15.21 20.06
CA SER A 101 -10.77 -16.31 21.01
C SER A 101 -11.20 -15.75 22.37
N ILE A 102 -12.50 -15.46 22.50
CA ILE A 102 -13.15 -15.44 23.82
C ILE A 102 -13.17 -16.92 24.23
N PRO A 103 -12.43 -17.36 25.26
CA PRO A 103 -12.64 -18.70 25.78
C PRO A 103 -14.07 -18.74 26.32
N ALA A 104 -14.91 -19.56 25.72
CA ALA A 104 -16.18 -19.94 26.33
C ALA A 104 -15.85 -20.62 27.65
N ALA A 105 -16.13 -19.92 28.75
CA ALA A 105 -16.08 -20.45 30.10
C ALA A 105 -17.35 -21.27 30.39
#